data_AF-A0A968HEB8-F1
#
_entry.id   AF-A0A968HEB8-F1
#
_cell.length_a   1.000
_cell.length_b   1.000
_cell.length_c   1.000
_cell.angle_alpha   90.00
_cell.angle_beta   90.00
_cell.angle_gamma   90.00
#
_symmetry.space_group_name_H-M   'P 1'
#
loop_
_entity.id
_entity.type
_entity.pdbx_description
1 polymer ?
#
loop_
_entity_poly.entity_id
_entity_poly.type
_entity_poly.pdbx_seq_one_letter_code
_entity_poly.pdbx_strand_id
1 'polypeptide(L)'
;MKIMKNMAERYKQSGISSYAPIAVIMMAALSGTMGCAPAFRANLDTRYAGEFVWPPPPEKPRITYLWSLYSFAPQGENIAEYIEHEGSTEAFADLPYMLKPYGIHAMNNKLYIVDQGIPRVSVIDLKTQELLHFGFEGIGQLRMPIAIAVDNRGRMFVTDSEAATVNIYEPSGTFSGYLGEKGFFKRPTGIVIEQATQRVYVLDSTEHRVQVFDASGAYRSGFGQRGSGNGEFNYPTHIAAGTNGRIYISDAMNFRIQIFDKDGNFISTFGKQGDAYDEIDKPKGIAVDTFGHIYLVDTMQDMIKIFDDRGDLLLFFGGQGVAPGTFSMPTGISIDERNTIYVADTYNHKIQAFKLIEEKVR
;
A
#
# COMPACT_ATOMS: atom_id res chain seq x y z
N MET A 1 29.77 25.86 -0.02
CA MET A 1 30.02 26.95 -1.01
C MET A 1 31.51 27.24 -1.30
N LYS A 2 32.45 26.34 -0.98
CA LYS A 2 33.88 26.45 -1.36
C LYS A 2 34.37 25.27 -2.24
N ILE A 3 33.48 24.31 -2.52
CA ILE A 3 33.75 23.14 -3.37
C ILE A 3 33.29 23.38 -4.82
N MET A 4 32.29 24.24 -5.05
CA MET A 4 31.82 24.61 -6.41
C MET A 4 32.77 25.57 -7.19
N LYS A 5 33.72 26.23 -6.53
CA LYS A 5 34.72 27.08 -7.24
C LYS A 5 35.87 26.27 -7.86
N ASN A 6 36.15 25.06 -7.37
CA ASN A 6 37.27 24.24 -7.85
C ASN A 6 36.92 23.35 -9.07
N MET A 7 35.64 23.18 -9.42
CA MET A 7 35.23 22.48 -10.65
C MET A 7 35.28 23.37 -11.88
N ALA A 8 34.98 24.67 -11.73
CA ALA A 8 34.97 25.62 -12.83
C ALA A 8 36.39 25.99 -13.34
N GLU A 9 37.42 25.87 -12.51
CA GLU A 9 38.82 26.10 -12.92
C GLU A 9 39.45 24.89 -13.63
N ARG A 10 38.99 23.66 -13.35
CA ARG A 10 39.48 22.46 -14.06
C ARG A 10 38.90 22.31 -15.48
N TYR A 11 37.76 22.94 -15.75
CA TYR A 11 37.13 22.94 -17.09
C TYR A 11 37.74 23.95 -18.07
N LYS A 12 38.57 24.89 -17.60
CA LYS A 12 39.26 25.89 -18.44
C LYS A 12 40.62 25.43 -18.97
N GLN A 13 41.13 24.28 -18.56
CA GLN A 13 42.45 23.77 -18.97
C GLN A 13 42.40 22.66 -20.03
N SER A 14 41.21 22.21 -20.47
CA SER A 14 41.08 21.09 -21.41
C SER A 14 41.06 21.45 -22.90
N GLY A 15 41.19 22.73 -23.27
CA GLY A 15 41.68 23.13 -24.60
C GLY A 15 40.99 22.52 -25.84
N ILE A 16 39.70 22.18 -25.80
CA ILE A 16 38.95 21.71 -26.97
C ILE A 16 37.89 22.75 -27.33
N SER A 17 38.10 23.38 -28.49
CA SER A 17 37.20 24.32 -29.13
C SER A 17 36.14 23.59 -29.97
N SER A 18 35.02 24.26 -30.21
CA SER A 18 33.84 23.89 -31.03
C SER A 18 32.87 22.87 -30.41
N TYR A 19 31.65 23.29 -30.05
CA TYR A 19 30.42 23.17 -30.84
C TYR A 19 29.24 23.85 -30.10
N ALA A 20 28.28 24.34 -30.89
CA ALA A 20 27.08 25.09 -30.51
C ALA A 20 26.14 24.37 -29.51
N PRO A 21 25.24 25.08 -28.81
CA PRO A 21 24.33 24.48 -27.84
C PRO A 21 23.37 23.51 -28.56
N ILE A 22 23.34 22.25 -28.11
CA ILE A 22 22.26 21.32 -28.47
C ILE A 22 21.00 21.83 -27.76
N ALA A 23 20.26 22.63 -28.51
CA ALA A 23 18.87 22.92 -28.23
C ALA A 23 18.08 21.62 -28.36
N VAL A 24 17.18 21.45 -27.40
CA VAL A 24 16.02 20.55 -27.37
C VAL A 24 15.43 20.36 -28.78
N ILE A 25 15.60 19.18 -29.36
CA ILE A 25 14.78 18.68 -30.47
C ILE A 25 14.48 17.20 -30.20
N MET A 26 13.35 16.93 -29.54
CA MET A 26 12.52 15.78 -29.87
C MET A 26 11.17 16.31 -30.34
N MET A 27 11.15 16.86 -31.55
CA MET A 27 9.95 16.91 -32.38
C MET A 27 10.11 15.79 -33.42
N ALA A 28 9.46 14.65 -33.18
CA ALA A 28 9.24 13.64 -34.20
C ALA A 28 7.75 13.64 -34.58
N ALA A 29 7.49 14.33 -35.68
CA ALA A 29 6.41 14.17 -36.65
C ALA A 29 5.10 13.49 -36.19
N LEU A 30 4.08 14.32 -35.97
CA LEU A 30 2.69 13.95 -36.25
C LEU A 30 2.50 13.81 -37.77
N SER A 31 2.55 12.59 -38.27
CA SER A 31 1.85 12.20 -39.49
C SER A 31 1.29 10.79 -39.36
N GLY A 32 -0.01 10.72 -39.09
CA GLY A 32 -0.91 9.67 -39.57
C GLY A 32 -0.53 8.21 -39.28
N THR A 33 -0.50 7.81 -38.02
CA THR A 33 -1.13 6.56 -37.56
C THR A 33 -1.54 6.78 -36.10
N MET A 34 -2.81 6.50 -35.75
CA MET A 34 -3.20 6.32 -34.35
C MET A 34 -2.59 5.00 -33.87
N GLY A 35 -1.26 4.99 -33.67
CA GLY A 35 -0.61 3.95 -32.91
C GLY A 35 -0.96 4.17 -31.45
N CYS A 36 -1.62 3.21 -30.80
CA CYS A 36 -1.71 3.18 -29.35
C CYS A 36 -0.29 3.35 -28.80
N ALA A 37 -0.06 4.35 -27.95
CA ALA A 37 1.13 4.38 -27.13
C ALA A 37 1.26 3.01 -26.43
N PRO A 38 2.44 2.39 -26.37
CA PRO A 38 2.59 1.08 -25.75
C PRO A 38 2.13 1.17 -24.30
N ALA A 39 1.09 0.41 -23.95
CA ALA A 39 0.64 0.30 -22.57
C ALA A 39 1.79 -0.25 -21.73
N PHE A 40 2.24 0.50 -20.72
CA PHE A 40 3.23 0.02 -19.76
C PHE A 40 2.68 -1.24 -19.08
N ARG A 41 3.49 -2.29 -19.04
CA ARG A 41 3.14 -3.57 -18.39
C ARG A 41 3.89 -3.73 -17.08
N ALA A 42 3.18 -4.14 -16.05
CA ALA A 42 3.77 -4.54 -14.78
C ALA A 42 4.56 -5.86 -14.97
N ASN A 43 5.86 -5.86 -14.69
CA ASN A 43 6.70 -7.05 -14.81
C ASN A 43 6.68 -7.86 -13.50
N LEU A 44 5.81 -8.87 -13.43
CA LEU A 44 5.72 -9.78 -12.29
C LEU A 44 6.83 -10.83 -12.36
N ASP A 45 7.79 -10.78 -11.43
CA ASP A 45 8.89 -11.74 -11.33
C ASP A 45 8.43 -13.01 -10.60
N THR A 46 8.27 -14.08 -11.39
CA THR A 46 7.80 -15.40 -10.95
C THR A 46 8.91 -16.42 -10.80
N ARG A 47 10.19 -16.02 -10.92
CA ARG A 47 11.34 -16.96 -10.96
C ARG A 47 11.39 -17.92 -9.78
N TYR A 48 10.92 -17.50 -8.61
CA TYR A 48 10.96 -18.27 -7.36
C TYR A 48 9.58 -18.79 -6.92
N ALA A 49 8.58 -18.77 -7.81
CA ALA A 49 7.22 -19.19 -7.50
C ALA A 49 7.19 -20.64 -6.98
N GLY A 50 6.60 -20.86 -5.80
CA GLY A 50 6.49 -22.19 -5.21
C GLY A 50 7.76 -22.70 -4.51
N GLU A 51 8.90 -22.02 -4.62
CA GLU A 51 10.16 -22.48 -4.01
C GLU A 51 10.22 -22.22 -2.50
N PHE A 52 9.53 -21.17 -2.03
CA PHE A 52 9.52 -20.77 -0.62
C PHE A 52 8.15 -21.03 0.00
N VAL A 53 8.14 -21.73 1.13
CA VAL A 53 6.93 -22.12 1.85
C VAL A 53 7.07 -21.90 3.36
N TRP A 54 5.93 -21.64 4.02
CA TRP A 54 5.86 -21.42 5.46
C TRP A 54 4.73 -22.23 6.10
N PRO A 55 4.98 -22.91 7.24
CA PRO A 55 6.31 -23.17 7.80
C PRO A 55 7.18 -24.01 6.84
N PRO A 56 8.51 -23.97 6.96
CA PRO A 56 9.38 -24.81 6.14
C PRO A 56 9.23 -26.30 6.53
N PRO A 57 9.60 -27.24 5.64
CA PRO A 57 9.62 -28.66 5.97
C PRO A 57 10.46 -28.94 7.24
N PRO A 58 10.07 -29.92 8.07
CA PRO A 58 9.10 -30.99 7.78
C PRO A 58 7.63 -30.65 8.08
N GLU A 59 7.33 -29.47 8.60
CA GLU A 59 5.95 -29.07 8.87
C GLU A 59 5.14 -28.91 7.57
N LYS A 60 3.82 -29.15 7.62
CA LYS A 60 2.95 -28.98 6.44
C LYS A 60 2.92 -27.48 6.09
N PRO A 61 3.31 -27.09 4.87
CA PRO A 61 3.28 -25.69 4.48
C PRO A 61 1.83 -25.21 4.37
N ARG A 62 1.61 -23.97 4.81
CA ARG A 62 0.32 -23.26 4.81
C ARG A 62 0.36 -22.04 3.90
N ILE A 63 1.53 -21.48 3.65
CA ILE A 63 1.73 -20.36 2.72
C ILE A 63 2.84 -20.71 1.73
N THR A 64 2.68 -20.29 0.48
CA THR A 64 3.74 -20.35 -0.54
C THR A 64 3.97 -18.99 -1.19
N TYR A 65 5.21 -18.70 -1.56
CA TYR A 65 5.55 -17.53 -2.36
C TYR A 65 5.05 -17.68 -3.80
N LEU A 66 4.59 -16.59 -4.41
CA LEU A 66 4.15 -16.55 -5.81
C LEU A 66 5.09 -15.71 -6.68
N TRP A 67 5.25 -14.44 -6.37
CA TRP A 67 6.01 -13.51 -7.21
C TRP A 67 6.31 -12.20 -6.49
N SER A 68 7.23 -11.42 -7.06
CA SER A 68 7.50 -10.04 -6.66
C SER A 68 7.24 -9.11 -7.83
N LEU A 69 6.70 -7.94 -7.55
CA LEU A 69 6.66 -6.81 -8.48
C LEU A 69 7.72 -5.81 -8.03
N TYR A 70 8.79 -5.70 -8.81
CA TYR A 70 9.88 -4.77 -8.54
C TYR A 70 9.67 -3.44 -9.25
N SER A 71 10.10 -2.37 -8.59
CA SER A 71 10.44 -1.13 -9.26
C SER A 71 11.81 -1.26 -9.92
N PHE A 72 11.89 -1.18 -11.24
CA PHE A 72 13.14 -1.51 -11.93
C PHE A 72 14.10 -0.38 -12.26
N ALA A 73 13.81 0.91 -12.22
CA ALA A 73 14.62 1.92 -12.94
C ALA A 73 14.98 1.52 -14.41
N PRO A 74 15.42 2.45 -15.26
CA PRO A 74 16.07 2.07 -16.50
C PRO A 74 17.43 1.41 -16.18
N GLN A 75 17.79 0.36 -16.92
CA GLN A 75 19.16 -0.19 -16.95
C GLN A 75 19.70 -0.84 -15.66
N GLY A 76 18.83 -1.18 -14.69
CA GLY A 76 19.24 -1.90 -13.47
C GLY A 76 19.92 -1.02 -12.43
N GLU A 77 19.78 0.31 -12.55
CA GLU A 77 20.21 1.26 -11.54
C GLU A 77 19.30 1.20 -10.31
N ASN A 78 19.82 1.61 -9.15
CA ASN A 78 18.99 1.83 -7.99
C ASN A 78 18.10 3.05 -8.25
N ILE A 79 16.78 2.91 -8.10
CA ILE A 79 15.84 4.00 -8.35
C ILE A 79 16.09 5.24 -7.47
N ALA A 80 16.59 5.06 -6.25
CA ALA A 80 16.95 6.18 -5.38
C ALA A 80 18.13 6.98 -5.95
N GLU A 81 19.15 6.28 -6.47
CA GLU A 81 20.29 6.92 -7.15
C GLU A 81 19.83 7.60 -8.44
N TYR A 82 18.96 6.96 -9.22
CA TYR A 82 18.43 7.51 -10.46
C TYR A 82 17.63 8.82 -10.23
N ILE A 83 16.82 8.88 -9.17
CA ILE A 83 16.06 10.10 -8.80
C ILE A 83 16.99 11.24 -8.36
N GLU A 84 18.05 10.93 -7.60
CA GLU A 84 19.05 11.94 -7.20
C GLU A 84 19.78 12.54 -8.40
N HIS A 85 19.98 11.76 -9.46
CA HIS A 85 20.62 12.23 -10.70
C HIS A 85 19.69 13.07 -11.59
N GLU A 86 18.41 12.70 -11.73
CA GLU A 86 17.46 13.34 -12.67
C GLU A 86 16.68 14.53 -12.09
N GLY A 87 16.65 14.70 -10.77
CA GLY A 87 16.33 15.97 -10.13
C GLY A 87 14.85 16.43 -10.10
N SER A 88 13.86 15.64 -10.58
CA SER A 88 12.44 15.98 -10.35
C SER A 88 11.47 14.78 -10.44
N THR A 89 10.52 14.68 -9.51
CA THR A 89 9.49 13.63 -9.45
C THR A 89 8.47 13.66 -10.61
N GLU A 90 8.37 14.79 -11.33
CA GLU A 90 7.41 14.98 -12.43
C GLU A 90 7.76 14.13 -13.66
N ALA A 91 9.04 13.84 -13.91
CA ALA A 91 9.49 12.97 -14.99
C ALA A 91 9.09 11.48 -14.80
N PHE A 92 8.54 11.13 -13.63
CA PHE A 92 8.26 9.75 -13.22
C PHE A 92 6.78 9.35 -13.23
N ALA A 93 5.89 10.31 -13.55
CA ALA A 93 4.45 10.12 -13.58
C ALA A 93 4.00 8.95 -14.49
N ASP A 94 4.65 8.79 -15.64
CA ASP A 94 4.31 7.77 -16.64
C ASP A 94 5.13 6.48 -16.51
N LEU A 95 6.14 6.47 -15.62
CA LEU A 95 7.01 5.31 -15.47
C LEU A 95 6.38 4.25 -14.57
N PRO A 96 6.56 2.94 -14.85
CA PRO A 96 5.92 1.85 -14.12
C PRO A 96 6.54 1.59 -12.73
N TYR A 97 7.29 2.55 -12.19
CA TYR A 97 8.12 2.39 -11.01
C TYR A 97 7.38 2.65 -9.71
N MET A 98 7.82 2.02 -8.63
CA MET A 98 7.38 2.34 -7.27
C MET A 98 8.57 2.82 -6.47
N LEU A 99 8.40 3.84 -5.65
CA LEU A 99 9.44 4.35 -4.78
C LEU A 99 9.15 4.02 -3.32
N LYS A 100 7.93 4.21 -2.83
CA LYS A 100 7.56 3.79 -1.48
C LYS A 100 6.14 3.24 -1.50
N PRO A 101 5.93 2.01 -2.02
CA PRO A 101 4.62 1.39 -1.95
C PRO A 101 4.22 1.26 -0.49
N TYR A 102 3.03 1.76 -0.15
CA TYR A 102 2.56 1.86 1.24
C TYR A 102 1.23 1.14 1.42
N GLY A 103 0.11 1.79 1.07
CA GLY A 103 -1.21 1.18 1.09
C GLY A 103 -1.43 0.29 -0.12
N ILE A 104 -2.05 -0.87 0.09
CA ILE A 104 -2.42 -1.77 -0.98
C ILE A 104 -3.83 -2.32 -0.78
N HIS A 105 -4.51 -2.58 -1.89
CA HIS A 105 -5.81 -3.24 -1.92
C HIS A 105 -5.84 -4.19 -3.12
N ALA A 106 -6.39 -5.39 -2.93
CA ALA A 106 -6.51 -6.39 -3.98
C ALA A 106 -7.96 -6.86 -4.06
N MET A 107 -8.54 -6.77 -5.26
CA MET A 107 -9.92 -7.17 -5.52
C MET A 107 -10.11 -7.45 -6.99
N ASN A 108 -10.87 -8.49 -7.33
CA ASN A 108 -11.30 -8.77 -8.71
C ASN A 108 -10.14 -8.81 -9.72
N ASN A 109 -9.05 -9.50 -9.36
CA ASN A 109 -7.85 -9.62 -10.20
C ASN A 109 -7.09 -8.30 -10.46
N LYS A 110 -7.39 -7.25 -9.70
CA LYS A 110 -6.65 -5.98 -9.75
C LYS A 110 -5.93 -5.75 -8.44
N LEU A 111 -4.74 -5.18 -8.54
CA LEU A 111 -3.93 -4.72 -7.42
C LEU A 111 -3.83 -3.20 -7.48
N TYR A 112 -4.24 -2.55 -6.41
CA TYR A 112 -4.26 -1.11 -6.24
C TYR A 112 -3.18 -0.74 -5.23
N ILE A 113 -2.25 0.12 -5.62
CA ILE A 113 -1.06 0.45 -4.84
C ILE A 113 -0.97 1.95 -4.68
N VAL A 114 -0.89 2.40 -3.44
CA VAL A 114 -0.57 3.77 -3.07
C VAL A 114 0.95 3.87 -2.92
N ASP A 115 1.55 4.84 -3.60
CA ASP A 115 2.98 5.15 -3.45
C ASP A 115 3.16 6.51 -2.77
N GLN A 116 4.00 6.56 -1.74
CA GLN A 116 4.32 7.80 -1.01
C GLN A 116 5.57 8.50 -1.51
N GLY A 117 6.48 7.77 -2.15
CA GLY A 117 7.70 8.33 -2.71
C GLY A 117 7.41 9.11 -3.98
N ILE A 118 6.43 8.65 -4.75
CA ILE A 118 5.80 9.38 -5.84
C ILE A 118 4.30 9.42 -5.51
N PRO A 119 3.78 10.48 -4.87
CA PRO A 119 2.38 10.56 -4.41
C PRO A 119 1.38 10.26 -5.53
N ARG A 120 0.92 9.01 -5.61
CA ARG A 120 0.02 8.52 -6.66
C ARG A 120 -0.64 7.21 -6.28
N VAL A 121 -1.59 6.80 -7.12
CA VAL A 121 -2.10 5.42 -7.16
C VAL A 121 -1.65 4.73 -8.44
N SER A 122 -1.31 3.46 -8.33
CA SER A 122 -1.03 2.54 -9.43
C SER A 122 -2.02 1.38 -9.38
N VAL A 123 -2.72 1.11 -10.49
CA VAL A 123 -3.65 0.00 -10.61
C VAL A 123 -3.12 -0.96 -11.66
N ILE A 124 -2.94 -2.22 -11.25
CA ILE A 124 -2.42 -3.29 -12.10
C ILE A 124 -3.52 -4.31 -12.31
N ASP A 125 -3.85 -4.59 -13.56
CA ASP A 125 -4.61 -5.78 -13.90
C ASP A 125 -3.67 -6.98 -13.87
N LEU A 126 -3.84 -7.90 -12.92
CA LEU A 126 -2.91 -9.02 -12.74
C LEU A 126 -2.97 -10.05 -13.87
N LYS A 127 -3.99 -10.00 -14.75
CA LYS A 127 -4.12 -10.91 -15.88
C LYS A 127 -3.51 -10.31 -17.15
N THR A 128 -3.82 -9.05 -17.45
CA THR A 128 -3.28 -8.38 -18.66
C THR A 128 -1.93 -7.70 -18.40
N GLN A 129 -1.56 -7.53 -17.13
CA GLN A 129 -0.44 -6.72 -16.65
C GLN A 129 -0.54 -5.24 -17.04
N GLU A 130 -1.71 -4.78 -17.50
CA GLU A 130 -1.93 -3.37 -17.81
C GLU A 130 -1.88 -2.53 -16.54
N LEU A 131 -1.30 -1.34 -16.69
CA LEU A 131 -1.02 -0.42 -15.61
C LEU A 131 -1.74 0.92 -15.86
N LEU A 132 -2.34 1.45 -14.80
CA LEU A 132 -2.94 2.78 -14.77
C LEU A 132 -2.34 3.58 -13.61
N HIS A 133 -1.85 4.78 -13.88
CA HIS A 133 -1.40 5.73 -12.87
C HIS A 133 -2.31 6.96 -12.83
N PHE A 134 -2.58 7.47 -11.62
CA PHE A 134 -3.33 8.71 -11.44
C PHE A 134 -3.04 9.35 -10.08
N GLY A 135 -3.57 10.56 -9.87
CA GLY A 135 -3.48 11.28 -8.60
C GLY A 135 -2.15 11.98 -8.37
N PHE A 136 -1.22 11.98 -9.33
CA PHE A 136 0.06 12.70 -9.24
C PHE A 136 -0.03 14.15 -9.71
N GLU A 137 -1.09 14.54 -10.41
CA GLU A 137 -1.30 15.89 -10.93
C GLU A 137 -2.78 16.28 -10.99
N GLY A 138 -3.05 17.56 -11.26
CA GLY A 138 -4.39 18.08 -11.49
C GLY A 138 -5.28 18.17 -10.26
N ILE A 139 -6.59 18.23 -10.48
CA ILE A 139 -7.59 18.24 -9.41
C ILE A 139 -7.61 16.84 -8.77
N GLY A 140 -7.52 16.78 -7.45
CA GLY A 140 -7.32 15.53 -6.74
C GLY A 140 -5.87 15.06 -6.74
N GLN A 141 -4.89 15.96 -6.90
CA GLN A 141 -3.48 15.61 -6.67
C GLN A 141 -3.26 15.18 -5.22
N LEU A 142 -2.60 14.04 -5.05
CA LEU A 142 -2.22 13.46 -3.77
C LEU A 142 -0.93 14.08 -3.24
N ARG A 143 -0.83 14.17 -1.92
CA ARG A 143 0.30 14.75 -1.17
C ARG A 143 0.99 13.68 -0.32
N MET A 144 0.26 13.10 0.63
CA MET A 144 0.74 11.97 1.42
C MET A 144 -0.35 10.89 1.51
N PRO A 145 -0.61 10.18 0.39
CA PRO A 145 -1.60 9.13 0.37
C PRO A 145 -1.16 7.96 1.26
N ILE A 146 -2.10 7.37 2.01
CA ILE A 146 -1.82 6.29 2.98
C ILE A 146 -2.40 4.97 2.51
N ALA A 147 -3.72 4.88 2.42
CA ALA A 147 -4.46 3.67 2.08
C ALA A 147 -5.49 3.93 0.98
N ILE A 148 -5.92 2.83 0.36
CA ILE A 148 -6.92 2.80 -0.71
C ILE A 148 -7.94 1.71 -0.41
N ALA A 149 -9.21 1.98 -0.67
CA ALA A 149 -10.28 0.98 -0.69
C ALA A 149 -11.12 1.14 -1.96
N VAL A 150 -11.73 0.03 -2.41
CA VAL A 150 -12.46 -0.01 -3.68
C VAL A 150 -13.88 -0.53 -3.44
N ASP A 151 -14.85 0.19 -3.99
CA ASP A 151 -16.26 -0.22 -3.92
C ASP A 151 -16.63 -1.20 -5.05
N ASN A 152 -17.84 -1.76 -5.00
CA ASN A 152 -18.31 -2.72 -6.00
C ASN A 152 -18.50 -2.15 -7.42
N ARG A 153 -18.42 -0.82 -7.58
CA ARG A 153 -18.44 -0.12 -8.89
C ARG A 153 -17.02 0.16 -9.40
N GLY A 154 -16.00 -0.18 -8.61
CA GLY A 154 -14.60 0.09 -8.91
C GLY A 154 -14.16 1.52 -8.60
N ARG A 155 -14.98 2.31 -7.89
CA ARG A 155 -14.52 3.63 -7.43
C ARG A 155 -13.50 3.44 -6.33
N MET A 156 -12.47 4.27 -6.36
CA MET A 156 -11.31 4.19 -5.49
C MET A 156 -11.34 5.32 -4.47
N PHE A 157 -11.24 4.98 -3.20
CA PHE A 157 -11.25 5.90 -2.08
C PHE A 157 -9.85 5.93 -1.47
N VAL A 158 -9.16 7.06 -1.59
CA VAL A 158 -7.75 7.21 -1.22
C VAL A 158 -7.63 8.21 -0.08
N THR A 159 -7.21 7.73 1.09
CA THR A 159 -6.91 8.61 2.23
C THR A 159 -5.61 9.35 1.97
N ASP A 160 -5.62 10.67 2.13
CA ASP A 160 -4.44 11.53 2.05
C ASP A 160 -4.26 12.27 3.38
N SER A 161 -3.23 11.85 4.13
CA SER A 161 -3.01 12.33 5.48
C SER A 161 -2.49 13.77 5.53
N GLU A 162 -1.72 14.21 4.52
CA GLU A 162 -1.22 15.59 4.48
C GLU A 162 -2.29 16.54 3.94
N ALA A 163 -3.03 16.11 2.90
CA ALA A 163 -4.14 16.91 2.38
C ALA A 163 -5.36 16.93 3.32
N ALA A 164 -5.39 16.04 4.32
CA ALA A 164 -6.51 15.83 5.23
C ALA A 164 -7.83 15.51 4.49
N THR A 165 -7.75 14.69 3.46
CA THR A 165 -8.89 14.33 2.60
C THR A 165 -8.98 12.82 2.37
N VAL A 166 -10.17 12.37 1.96
CA VAL A 166 -10.35 11.09 1.29
C VAL A 166 -10.81 11.39 -0.12
N ASN A 167 -9.91 11.20 -1.09
CA ASN A 167 -10.16 11.48 -2.50
C ASN A 167 -10.93 10.30 -3.12
N ILE A 168 -11.92 10.58 -3.95
CA ILE A 168 -12.67 9.59 -4.72
C ILE A 168 -12.26 9.71 -6.18
N TYR A 169 -11.89 8.58 -6.77
CA TYR A 169 -11.60 8.45 -8.19
C TYR A 169 -12.50 7.40 -8.84
N GLU A 170 -12.92 7.68 -10.07
CA GLU A 170 -13.60 6.70 -10.91
C GLU A 170 -12.63 5.59 -11.35
N PRO A 171 -13.13 4.43 -11.83
CA PRO A 171 -12.27 3.33 -12.32
C PRO A 171 -11.24 3.75 -13.39
N SER A 172 -11.49 4.86 -14.11
CA SER A 172 -10.58 5.47 -15.08
C SER A 172 -9.40 6.22 -14.46
N GLY A 173 -9.36 6.40 -13.13
CA GLY A 173 -8.41 7.26 -12.43
C GLY A 173 -8.80 8.74 -12.40
N THR A 174 -9.97 9.10 -12.95
CA THR A 174 -10.47 10.47 -12.93
C THR A 174 -11.00 10.84 -11.54
N PHE A 175 -10.55 11.96 -10.98
CA PHE A 175 -11.04 12.48 -9.70
C PHE A 175 -12.52 12.87 -9.81
N SER A 176 -13.36 12.38 -8.88
CA SER A 176 -14.80 12.65 -8.84
C SER A 176 -15.28 13.37 -7.58
N GLY A 177 -14.42 13.56 -6.57
CA GLY A 177 -14.74 14.35 -5.39
C GLY A 177 -14.05 13.86 -4.13
N TYR A 178 -14.60 14.26 -2.99
CA TYR A 178 -14.13 13.83 -1.68
C TYR A 178 -15.22 13.01 -0.98
N LEU A 179 -14.82 12.00 -0.22
CA LEU A 179 -15.71 11.39 0.77
C LEU A 179 -15.75 12.31 1.99
N GLY A 180 -16.96 12.74 2.36
CA GLY A 180 -17.12 13.90 3.23
C GLY A 180 -16.70 15.20 2.53
N GLU A 181 -16.85 16.32 3.23
CA GLU A 181 -16.40 17.62 2.72
C GLU A 181 -14.91 17.82 3.00
N LYS A 182 -14.25 18.68 2.21
CA LYS A 182 -12.86 19.05 2.47
C LYS A 182 -12.73 19.65 3.87
N GLY A 183 -11.78 19.13 4.66
CA GLY A 183 -11.58 19.54 6.05
C GLY A 183 -12.39 18.75 7.08
N PHE A 184 -13.19 17.77 6.66
CA PHE A 184 -13.87 16.84 7.57
C PHE A 184 -12.88 16.02 8.41
N PHE A 185 -11.78 15.57 7.80
CA PHE A 185 -10.75 14.79 8.49
C PHE A 185 -9.59 15.69 8.96
N LYS A 186 -8.86 15.23 9.98
CA LYS A 186 -7.59 15.80 10.43
C LYS A 186 -6.40 15.02 9.91
N ARG A 187 -6.42 13.69 10.04
CA ARG A 187 -5.39 12.82 9.48
C ARG A 187 -5.96 11.45 9.12
N PRO A 188 -6.64 11.33 7.96
CA PRO A 188 -7.19 10.06 7.52
C PRO A 188 -6.04 9.11 7.14
N THR A 189 -6.05 7.90 7.68
CA THR A 189 -5.00 6.88 7.49
C THR A 189 -5.57 5.58 6.95
N GLY A 190 -6.09 4.69 7.79
CA GLY A 190 -6.72 3.45 7.37
C GLY A 190 -8.08 3.70 6.73
N ILE A 191 -8.38 2.98 5.65
CA ILE A 191 -9.73 2.95 5.06
C ILE A 191 -10.09 1.52 4.65
N VAL A 192 -11.35 1.15 4.87
CA VAL A 192 -11.89 -0.12 4.36
C VAL A 192 -13.35 0.04 3.96
N ILE A 193 -13.78 -0.75 2.97
CA ILE A 193 -15.18 -0.88 2.55
C ILE A 193 -15.65 -2.28 2.90
N GLU A 194 -16.70 -2.37 3.72
CA GLU A 194 -17.35 -3.64 4.03
C GLU A 194 -18.23 -4.04 2.83
N GLN A 195 -17.92 -5.18 2.21
CA GLN A 195 -18.40 -5.48 0.86
C GLN A 195 -19.91 -5.79 0.78
N ALA A 196 -20.54 -6.31 1.84
CA ALA A 196 -21.97 -6.64 1.80
C ALA A 196 -22.85 -5.39 1.83
N THR A 197 -22.49 -4.39 2.65
CA THR A 197 -23.28 -3.15 2.82
C THR A 197 -22.71 -1.95 2.08
N GLN A 198 -21.47 -2.05 1.58
CA GLN A 198 -20.70 -0.95 0.99
C GLN A 198 -20.54 0.24 1.94
N ARG A 199 -20.57 -0.01 3.26
CA ARG A 199 -20.20 1.00 4.28
C ARG A 199 -18.71 1.25 4.21
N VAL A 200 -18.33 2.53 4.28
CA VAL A 200 -16.94 2.97 4.28
C VAL A 200 -16.54 3.36 5.69
N TYR A 201 -15.45 2.76 6.19
CA TYR A 201 -14.88 3.06 7.49
C TYR A 201 -13.54 3.75 7.27
N VAL A 202 -13.41 4.98 7.76
CA VAL A 202 -12.19 5.78 7.65
C VAL A 202 -11.64 6.05 9.04
N LEU A 203 -10.39 5.67 9.25
CA LEU A 203 -9.68 5.93 10.48
C LEU A 203 -9.03 7.31 10.42
N ASP A 204 -9.36 8.18 11.38
CA ASP A 204 -8.67 9.45 11.59
C ASP A 204 -7.74 9.32 12.79
N SER A 205 -6.44 9.15 12.50
CA SER A 205 -5.44 8.84 13.53
C SER A 205 -5.16 10.00 14.49
N THR A 206 -5.44 11.25 14.09
CA THR A 206 -5.26 12.40 14.98
C THR A 206 -6.49 12.60 15.87
N GLU A 207 -7.68 12.27 15.36
CA GLU A 207 -8.92 12.29 16.15
C GLU A 207 -9.10 11.01 16.99
N HIS A 208 -8.27 9.99 16.78
CA HIS A 208 -8.38 8.68 17.46
C HIS A 208 -9.77 8.06 17.27
N ARG A 209 -10.32 8.16 16.06
CA ARG A 209 -11.70 7.80 15.78
C ARG A 209 -11.86 7.15 14.40
N VAL A 210 -12.81 6.23 14.30
CA VAL A 210 -13.32 5.71 13.03
C VAL A 210 -14.57 6.49 12.65
N GLN A 211 -14.61 7.00 11.42
CA GLN A 211 -15.74 7.68 10.81
C GLN A 211 -16.41 6.73 9.82
N VAL A 212 -17.74 6.58 9.91
CA VAL A 212 -18.51 5.61 9.15
C VAL A 212 -19.44 6.32 8.18
N PHE A 213 -19.33 5.97 6.91
CA PHE A 213 -20.16 6.46 5.81
C PHE A 213 -20.94 5.29 5.21
N ASP A 214 -22.11 5.58 4.64
CA ASP A 214 -22.82 4.58 3.85
C ASP A 214 -22.35 4.53 2.39
N ALA A 215 -22.96 3.63 1.61
CA ALA A 215 -22.68 3.44 0.19
C ALA A 215 -22.91 4.69 -0.68
N SER A 216 -23.73 5.64 -0.22
CA SER A 216 -23.97 6.91 -0.91
C SER A 216 -22.90 7.96 -0.62
N GLY A 217 -22.01 7.69 0.35
CA GLY A 217 -21.01 8.64 0.84
C GLY A 217 -21.53 9.56 1.94
N ALA A 218 -22.74 9.31 2.48
CA ALA A 218 -23.29 10.09 3.58
C ALA A 218 -22.70 9.62 4.92
N TYR A 219 -22.23 10.56 5.74
CA TYR A 219 -21.78 10.27 7.10
C TYR A 219 -22.94 9.74 7.94
N ARG A 220 -22.68 8.66 8.71
CA ARG A 220 -23.69 7.98 9.53
C ARG A 220 -23.36 8.01 11.01
N SER A 221 -22.12 7.65 11.35
CA SER A 221 -21.70 7.55 12.74
C SER A 221 -20.16 7.57 12.83
N GLY A 222 -19.65 7.54 14.06
CA GLY A 222 -18.25 7.26 14.29
C GLY A 222 -18.03 6.80 15.72
N PHE A 223 -16.97 6.04 15.95
CA PHE A 223 -16.65 5.43 17.23
C PHE A 223 -15.15 5.49 17.51
N GLY A 224 -14.78 5.43 18.79
CA GLY A 224 -13.42 5.67 19.24
C GLY A 224 -13.22 7.04 19.86
N GLN A 225 -12.26 7.08 20.76
CA GLN A 225 -11.70 8.29 21.38
C GLN A 225 -10.26 8.01 21.80
N ARG A 226 -9.48 9.04 22.13
CA ARG A 226 -8.12 8.84 22.62
C ARG A 226 -8.11 8.12 23.97
N GLY A 227 -7.33 7.05 24.09
CA GLY A 227 -7.14 6.33 25.34
C GLY A 227 -6.56 4.93 25.17
N SER A 228 -6.65 4.12 26.21
CA SER A 228 -6.12 2.75 26.26
C SER A 228 -7.17 1.71 26.70
N GLY A 229 -8.37 2.15 27.07
CA GLY A 229 -9.50 1.27 27.37
C GLY A 229 -10.07 0.57 26.13
N ASN A 230 -10.99 -0.37 26.35
CA ASN A 230 -11.70 -1.04 25.25
C ASN A 230 -12.52 -0.02 24.45
N GLY A 231 -12.36 -0.02 23.13
CA GLY A 231 -13.01 0.96 22.26
C GLY A 231 -12.34 2.33 22.22
N GLU A 232 -11.25 2.53 22.97
CA GLU A 232 -10.40 3.72 22.87
C GLU A 232 -9.14 3.41 22.05
N PHE A 233 -8.56 4.41 21.41
CA PHE A 233 -7.41 4.25 20.53
C PHE A 233 -6.25 5.17 20.89
N ASN A 234 -5.04 4.73 20.59
CA ASN A 234 -3.83 5.53 20.68
C ASN A 234 -3.09 5.46 19.34
N TYR A 235 -3.26 6.50 18.51
CA TYR A 235 -2.72 6.59 17.15
C TYR A 235 -2.91 5.29 16.33
N PRO A 236 -4.16 4.86 16.15
CA PRO A 236 -4.45 3.68 15.35
C PRO A 236 -4.04 3.94 13.90
N THR A 237 -3.59 2.94 13.15
CA THR A 237 -2.97 3.17 11.82
C THR A 237 -3.70 2.52 10.65
N HIS A 238 -4.24 1.31 10.82
CA HIS A 238 -4.88 0.55 9.75
C HIS A 238 -6.17 -0.10 10.23
N ILE A 239 -7.01 -0.44 9.27
CA ILE A 239 -8.35 -0.98 9.48
C ILE A 239 -8.63 -2.03 8.40
N ALA A 240 -9.27 -3.13 8.77
CA ALA A 240 -9.75 -4.18 7.87
C ALA A 240 -11.19 -4.57 8.21
N ALA A 241 -11.88 -5.14 7.22
CA ALA A 241 -13.22 -5.70 7.37
C ALA A 241 -13.16 -7.18 7.00
N GLY A 242 -13.67 -8.04 7.89
CA GLY A 242 -13.81 -9.46 7.61
C GLY A 242 -15.11 -9.77 6.89
N THR A 243 -15.19 -10.94 6.24
CA THR A 243 -16.43 -11.44 5.62
C THR A 243 -17.56 -11.69 6.62
N ASN A 244 -17.23 -11.79 7.90
CA ASN A 244 -18.17 -11.87 9.03
C ASN A 244 -18.76 -10.50 9.43
N GLY A 245 -18.41 -9.42 8.74
CA GLY A 245 -18.87 -8.06 9.03
C GLY A 245 -18.20 -7.41 10.25
N ARG A 246 -17.18 -8.04 10.83
CA ARG A 246 -16.38 -7.44 11.90
C ARG A 246 -15.33 -6.50 11.32
N ILE A 247 -14.97 -5.49 12.13
CA ILE A 247 -13.96 -4.50 11.81
C ILE A 247 -12.77 -4.69 12.74
N TYR A 248 -11.56 -4.73 12.16
CA TYR A 248 -10.31 -5.03 12.85
C TYR A 248 -9.39 -3.82 12.73
N ILE A 249 -8.85 -3.33 13.83
CA ILE A 249 -8.07 -2.08 13.86
C ILE A 249 -6.73 -2.33 14.54
N SER A 250 -5.65 -1.92 13.87
CA SER A 250 -4.31 -1.85 14.43
C SER A 250 -4.18 -0.61 15.32
N ASP A 251 -4.29 -0.80 16.63
CA ASP A 251 -4.20 0.26 17.65
C ASP A 251 -2.74 0.48 18.06
N ALA A 252 -2.01 1.21 17.21
CA ALA A 252 -0.56 1.06 17.13
C ALA A 252 0.22 1.47 18.38
N MET A 253 -0.17 2.54 19.06
CA MET A 253 0.51 2.97 20.29
C MET A 253 -0.08 2.34 21.55
N ASN A 254 -0.99 1.38 21.40
CA ASN A 254 -1.42 0.45 22.45
C ASN A 254 -0.98 -0.99 22.18
N PHE A 255 -0.23 -1.24 21.10
CA PHE A 255 0.39 -2.55 20.77
C PHE A 255 -0.62 -3.72 20.71
N ARG A 256 -1.80 -3.45 20.17
CA ARG A 256 -2.91 -4.42 20.14
C ARG A 256 -3.74 -4.30 18.87
N ILE A 257 -4.51 -5.34 18.60
CA ILE A 257 -5.59 -5.33 17.63
C ILE A 257 -6.91 -5.23 18.40
N GLN A 258 -7.82 -4.36 17.96
CA GLN A 258 -9.18 -4.28 18.48
C GLN A 258 -10.18 -4.71 17.42
N ILE A 259 -11.19 -5.48 17.86
CA ILE A 259 -12.23 -6.04 17.01
C ILE A 259 -13.57 -5.41 17.39
N PHE A 260 -14.30 -4.94 16.40
CA PHE A 260 -15.61 -4.31 16.53
C PHE A 260 -16.64 -4.99 15.63
N ASP A 261 -17.91 -4.83 15.96
CA ASP A 261 -18.99 -5.14 15.02
C ASP A 261 -19.15 -4.04 13.95
N LYS A 262 -20.02 -4.29 12.98
CA LYS A 262 -20.34 -3.35 11.88
C LYS A 262 -20.92 -2.01 12.35
N ASP A 263 -21.44 -1.92 13.56
CA ASP A 263 -22.08 -0.73 14.12
C ASP A 263 -21.13 0.03 15.07
N GLY A 264 -19.90 -0.47 15.26
CA GLY A 264 -18.84 0.15 16.04
C GLY A 264 -18.81 -0.26 17.52
N ASN A 265 -19.53 -1.32 17.91
CA ASN A 265 -19.46 -1.83 19.27
C ASN A 265 -18.22 -2.70 19.44
N PHE A 266 -17.48 -2.49 20.53
CA PHE A 266 -16.32 -3.29 20.87
C PHE A 266 -16.71 -4.75 21.12
N ILE A 267 -15.97 -5.69 20.53
CA ILE A 267 -16.15 -7.13 20.72
C ILE A 267 -15.02 -7.69 21.59
N SER A 268 -13.77 -7.53 21.14
CA SER A 268 -12.60 -8.11 21.79
C SER A 268 -11.32 -7.40 21.38
N THR A 269 -10.23 -7.72 22.06
CA THR A 269 -8.89 -7.26 21.73
C THR A 269 -7.88 -8.33 22.08
N PHE A 270 -6.76 -8.33 21.39
CA PHE A 270 -5.61 -9.18 21.69
C PHE A 270 -4.31 -8.49 21.26
N GLY A 271 -3.19 -9.04 21.71
CA GLY A 271 -1.86 -8.46 21.54
C GLY A 271 -1.31 -7.86 22.83
N LYS A 272 0.01 -7.86 22.92
CA LYS A 272 0.79 -7.27 24.01
C LYS A 272 2.09 -6.73 23.41
N GLN A 273 2.63 -5.66 23.99
CA GLN A 273 3.91 -5.13 23.55
C GLN A 273 5.05 -6.11 23.83
N GLY A 274 5.93 -6.31 22.85
CA GLY A 274 7.20 -7.01 23.05
C GLY A 274 7.80 -7.54 21.76
N ASP A 275 8.89 -8.30 21.88
CA ASP A 275 9.69 -8.78 20.77
C ASP A 275 9.53 -10.28 20.47
N ALA A 276 8.73 -11.01 21.28
CA ALA A 276 8.44 -12.40 21.01
C ALA A 276 7.49 -12.56 19.79
N TYR A 277 7.45 -13.78 19.24
CA TYR A 277 6.67 -14.06 18.02
C TYR A 277 5.17 -13.80 18.19
N ASP A 278 4.61 -14.05 19.37
CA ASP A 278 3.20 -13.81 19.74
C ASP A 278 2.93 -12.38 20.26
N GLU A 279 3.95 -11.53 20.32
CA GLU A 279 3.86 -10.15 20.79
C GLU A 279 3.78 -9.16 19.62
N ILE A 280 3.57 -7.88 19.88
CA ILE A 280 3.39 -6.85 18.85
C ILE A 280 4.29 -5.67 19.18
N ASP A 281 5.18 -5.28 18.27
CA ASP A 281 6.05 -4.10 18.47
C ASP A 281 5.56 -2.88 17.70
N LYS A 282 5.30 -2.99 16.39
CA LYS A 282 4.79 -1.86 15.60
C LYS A 282 3.75 -2.30 14.58
N PRO A 283 2.49 -2.47 15.00
CA PRO A 283 1.45 -2.98 14.13
C PRO A 283 1.08 -1.91 13.10
N LYS A 284 1.18 -2.28 11.83
CA LYS A 284 0.72 -1.46 10.71
C LYS A 284 -0.41 -2.18 9.98
N GLY A 285 -0.16 -2.65 8.75
CA GLY A 285 -1.15 -3.25 7.89
C GLY A 285 -1.88 -4.39 8.58
N ILE A 286 -3.18 -4.46 8.37
CA ILE A 286 -4.03 -5.54 8.84
C ILE A 286 -4.92 -6.00 7.70
N ALA A 287 -5.09 -7.31 7.56
CA ALA A 287 -6.00 -7.93 6.60
C ALA A 287 -6.64 -9.18 7.22
N VAL A 288 -7.75 -9.62 6.66
CA VAL A 288 -8.47 -10.82 7.12
C VAL A 288 -8.75 -11.70 5.92
N ASP A 289 -8.43 -12.99 6.01
CA ASP A 289 -8.71 -13.94 4.94
C ASP A 289 -10.16 -14.45 4.98
N THR A 290 -10.55 -15.27 4.01
CA THR A 290 -11.92 -15.80 3.92
C THR A 290 -12.25 -16.85 4.98
N PHE A 291 -11.26 -17.36 5.72
CA PHE A 291 -11.44 -18.25 6.86
C PHE A 291 -11.56 -17.49 8.19
N GLY A 292 -11.29 -16.17 8.18
CA GLY A 292 -11.35 -15.32 9.35
C GLY A 292 -10.01 -15.20 10.09
N HIS A 293 -8.91 -15.69 9.52
CA HIS A 293 -7.59 -15.45 10.12
C HIS A 293 -7.16 -14.00 9.92
N ILE A 294 -6.52 -13.45 10.94
CA ILE A 294 -6.14 -12.04 11.02
C ILE A 294 -4.65 -11.92 10.76
N TYR A 295 -4.28 -11.22 9.69
CA TYR A 295 -2.90 -11.00 9.28
C TYR A 295 -2.48 -9.60 9.70
N LEU A 296 -1.41 -9.51 10.46
CA LEU A 296 -0.82 -8.28 10.94
C LEU A 296 0.59 -8.13 10.38
N VAL A 297 0.89 -6.96 9.83
CA VAL A 297 2.26 -6.55 9.52
C VAL A 297 2.85 -5.90 10.77
N ASP A 298 3.85 -6.55 11.36
CA ASP A 298 4.70 -5.96 12.40
C ASP A 298 5.95 -5.36 11.74
N THR A 299 5.93 -4.06 11.53
CA THR A 299 6.95 -3.37 10.72
C THR A 299 8.33 -3.32 11.39
N MET A 300 8.43 -3.39 12.72
CA MET A 300 9.76 -3.39 13.38
C MET A 300 10.40 -4.78 13.38
N GLN A 301 9.59 -5.83 13.31
CA GLN A 301 10.08 -7.19 13.23
C GLN A 301 10.24 -7.69 11.79
N ASP A 302 9.86 -6.89 10.78
CA ASP A 302 9.81 -7.28 9.37
C ASP A 302 9.01 -8.56 9.13
N MET A 303 7.93 -8.76 9.91
CA MET A 303 7.14 -10.00 9.91
C MET A 303 5.67 -9.76 9.63
N ILE A 304 5.05 -10.78 9.02
CA ILE A 304 3.61 -10.96 8.96
C ILE A 304 3.24 -12.01 9.99
N LYS A 305 2.36 -11.66 10.91
CA LYS A 305 1.84 -12.52 11.98
C LYS A 305 0.38 -12.85 11.69
N ILE A 306 0.00 -14.10 11.86
CA ILE A 306 -1.32 -14.62 11.52
C ILE A 306 -1.96 -15.16 12.80
N PHE A 307 -3.13 -14.66 13.14
CA PHE A 307 -3.85 -15.00 14.36
C PHE A 307 -5.22 -15.62 14.04
N ASP A 308 -5.74 -16.44 14.96
CA ASP A 308 -7.15 -16.84 14.97
C ASP A 308 -8.06 -15.70 15.51
N ASP A 309 -9.36 -15.95 15.59
CA ASP A 309 -10.34 -14.97 16.05
C ASP A 309 -10.32 -14.72 17.57
N ARG A 310 -9.57 -15.53 18.32
CA ARG A 310 -9.31 -15.38 19.76
C ARG A 310 -8.00 -14.64 20.03
N GLY A 311 -7.16 -14.46 19.01
CA GLY A 311 -5.87 -13.81 19.10
C GLY A 311 -4.71 -14.77 19.34
N ASP A 312 -4.91 -16.08 19.19
CA ASP A 312 -3.84 -17.07 19.27
C ASP A 312 -3.01 -17.03 17.97
N LEU A 313 -1.68 -16.97 18.09
CA LEU A 313 -0.78 -16.97 16.93
C LEU A 313 -0.82 -18.34 16.22
N LEU A 314 -1.20 -18.34 14.95
CA LEU A 314 -1.27 -19.53 14.10
C LEU A 314 0.04 -19.76 13.34
N LEU A 315 0.60 -18.70 12.77
CA LEU A 315 1.79 -18.73 11.93
C LEU A 315 2.38 -17.32 11.86
N PHE A 316 3.68 -17.24 11.62
CA PHE A 316 4.33 -16.02 11.18
C PHE A 316 5.32 -16.34 10.05
N PHE A 317 5.62 -15.35 9.22
CA PHE A 317 6.66 -15.44 8.20
C PHE A 317 7.21 -14.05 7.90
N GLY A 318 8.41 -14.00 7.31
CA GLY A 318 9.15 -12.76 7.12
C GLY A 318 10.53 -12.82 7.75
N GLY A 319 11.00 -11.65 8.17
CA GLY A 319 12.35 -11.39 8.62
C GLY A 319 13.03 -10.38 7.70
N GLN A 320 14.02 -9.67 8.24
CA GLN A 320 14.74 -8.63 7.53
C GLN A 320 15.50 -9.19 6.32
N GLY A 321 15.33 -8.59 5.14
CA GLY A 321 16.07 -9.00 3.93
C GLY A 321 15.47 -8.48 2.63
N VAL A 322 16.06 -8.92 1.51
CA VAL A 322 15.63 -8.58 0.14
C VAL A 322 15.17 -9.79 -0.68
N ALA A 323 15.39 -11.00 -0.16
CA ALA A 323 15.02 -12.26 -0.78
C ALA A 323 13.50 -12.48 -0.78
N PRO A 324 12.97 -13.41 -1.61
CA PRO A 324 11.57 -13.83 -1.54
C PRO A 324 11.15 -14.19 -0.11
N GLY A 325 10.06 -13.59 0.37
CA GLY A 325 9.53 -13.84 1.71
C GLY A 325 10.28 -13.19 2.87
N THR A 326 11.27 -12.33 2.60
CA THR A 326 11.89 -11.42 3.57
C THR A 326 11.56 -9.98 3.22
N PHE A 327 11.58 -9.07 4.19
CA PHE A 327 11.06 -7.71 4.04
C PHE A 327 12.02 -6.66 4.61
N SER A 328 11.78 -5.40 4.26
CA SER A 328 12.40 -4.23 4.86
C SER A 328 11.32 -3.17 5.12
N MET A 329 10.99 -3.01 6.39
CA MET A 329 9.91 -2.15 6.88
C MET A 329 8.61 -2.33 6.10
N PRO A 330 8.02 -3.54 6.04
CA PRO A 330 6.77 -3.78 5.34
C PRO A 330 5.64 -2.97 5.98
N THR A 331 4.66 -2.54 5.19
CA THR A 331 3.58 -1.67 5.68
C THR A 331 2.18 -2.20 5.36
N GLY A 332 1.70 -2.01 4.13
CA GLY A 332 0.39 -2.46 3.70
C GLY A 332 0.33 -3.97 3.46
N ILE A 333 -0.82 -4.55 3.76
CA ILE A 333 -1.17 -5.93 3.44
C ILE A 333 -2.60 -5.94 2.89
N SER A 334 -2.85 -6.74 1.86
CA SER A 334 -4.19 -7.00 1.36
C SER A 334 -4.33 -8.47 1.00
N ILE A 335 -5.54 -9.01 1.19
CA ILE A 335 -5.85 -10.40 0.83
C ILE A 335 -7.04 -10.38 -0.12
N ASP A 336 -6.91 -11.02 -1.28
CA ASP A 336 -7.98 -11.08 -2.28
C ASP A 336 -9.02 -12.16 -1.97
N GLU A 337 -10.07 -12.23 -2.81
CA GLU A 337 -11.16 -13.20 -2.67
C GLU A 337 -10.73 -14.68 -2.79
N ARG A 338 -9.48 -14.93 -3.17
CA ARG A 338 -8.90 -16.26 -3.35
C ARG A 338 -7.88 -16.57 -2.26
N ASN A 339 -7.72 -15.73 -1.24
CA ASN A 339 -6.67 -15.81 -0.22
C ASN A 339 -5.24 -15.72 -0.80
N THR A 340 -5.07 -14.92 -1.86
CA THR A 340 -3.75 -14.43 -2.27
C THR A 340 -3.39 -13.23 -1.40
N ILE A 341 -2.23 -13.27 -0.76
CA ILE A 341 -1.75 -12.26 0.17
C ILE A 341 -0.76 -11.38 -0.58
N TYR A 342 -0.96 -10.08 -0.51
CA TYR A 342 -0.08 -9.07 -1.09
C TYR A 342 0.51 -8.24 0.05
N VAL A 343 1.81 -7.99 0.02
CA VAL A 343 2.51 -7.20 1.03
C VAL A 343 3.34 -6.12 0.36
N ALA A 344 3.16 -4.88 0.81
CA ALA A 344 3.99 -3.76 0.43
C ALA A 344 5.31 -3.79 1.22
N ASP A 345 6.39 -4.15 0.52
CA ASP A 345 7.74 -4.21 1.07
C ASP A 345 8.44 -2.87 0.84
N THR A 346 8.03 -1.89 1.64
CA THR A 346 8.16 -0.46 1.34
C THR A 346 9.59 0.00 1.10
N TYR A 347 10.56 -0.43 1.92
CA TYR A 347 11.96 0.00 1.78
C TYR A 347 12.75 -0.84 0.77
N ASN A 348 12.20 -1.98 0.33
CA ASN A 348 12.73 -2.73 -0.80
C ASN A 348 12.08 -2.34 -2.14
N HIS A 349 11.21 -1.32 -2.15
CA HIS A 349 10.58 -0.78 -3.37
C HIS A 349 9.82 -1.83 -4.19
N LYS A 350 9.22 -2.83 -3.52
CA LYS A 350 8.53 -3.95 -4.17
C LYS A 350 7.22 -4.32 -3.50
N ILE A 351 6.38 -5.02 -4.24
CA ILE A 351 5.25 -5.78 -3.70
C ILE A 351 5.60 -7.26 -3.77
N GLN A 352 5.29 -8.02 -2.73
CA GLN A 352 5.41 -9.48 -2.74
C GLN A 352 4.04 -10.13 -2.65
N ALA A 353 3.81 -11.18 -3.43
CA ALA A 353 2.59 -11.97 -3.42
C ALA A 353 2.84 -13.38 -2.90
N PHE A 354 1.93 -13.86 -2.05
CA PHE A 354 1.93 -15.17 -1.43
C PHE A 354 0.55 -15.80 -1.57
N LYS A 355 0.47 -17.12 -1.37
CA LYS A 355 -0.78 -17.86 -1.42
C LYS A 355 -0.98 -18.65 -0.15
N LEU A 356 -2.15 -18.47 0.47
CA LEU A 356 -2.64 -19.42 1.46
C LEU A 356 -3.03 -20.73 0.74
N ILE A 357 -2.37 -21.83 1.11
CA ILE A 357 -2.55 -23.17 0.52
C ILE A 357 -3.31 -24.12 1.44
N GLU A 358 -3.95 -23.60 2.49
CA GLU A 358 -4.75 -24.42 3.40
C GLU A 358 -5.92 -25.09 2.66
N GLU A 359 -5.96 -26.42 2.78
CA GLU A 359 -7.11 -27.22 2.37
C GLU A 359 -8.22 -27.02 3.39
N LYS A 360 -9.44 -26.71 2.93
CA LYS A 360 -10.63 -26.76 3.79
C LYS A 360 -10.62 -28.08 4.55
N VAL A 361 -10.56 -28.00 5.88
CA VAL A 361 -10.91 -29.14 6.74
C VAL A 361 -12.35 -29.48 6.37
N ARG A 362 -12.53 -30.59 5.66
CA ARG A 362 -13.84 -31.09 5.24
C ARG A 362 -14.59 -31.70 6.41
#